data_AF-A0A147E9W9-F1
#
_entry.id   AF-A0A147E9W9-F1
#
_cell.length_a   1.000
_cell.length_b   1.000
_cell.length_c   1.000
_cell.angle_alpha   90.00
_cell.angle_beta   90.00
_cell.angle_gamma   90.00
#
_symmetry.space_group_name_H-M   'P 1'
#
loop_
_entity.id
_entity.type
_entity.pdbx_description
1 polymer ?
#
loop_
_entity_poly.entity_id
_entity_poly.type
_entity_poly.pdbx_seq_one_letter_code
_entity_poly.pdbx_strand_id
1 'polypeptide(L)' 'MRALMGAAARAARRVRWFCRELFGDAKYDRYVAHLRIAHPDAPVPDARTFWREHYAEQDRNPGARCC' A
#
# COMPACT_ATOMS: atom_id res chain seq x y z
N MET A 1 -6.99 21.94 25.94
CA MET A 1 -7.62 20.86 25.13
C MET A 1 -7.19 20.85 23.66
N ARG A 2 -7.38 21.93 22.89
CA ARG A 2 -7.08 21.99 21.44
C ARG A 2 -5.63 21.65 21.06
N ALA A 3 -4.65 22.08 21.85
CA ALA A 3 -3.23 21.78 21.63
C ALA A 3 -2.89 20.28 21.86
N LEU A 4 -3.52 19.65 22.84
CA LEU A 4 -3.40 18.21 23.11
C LEU A 4 -4.01 17.38 21.97
N MET A 5 -5.17 17.80 21.44
CA MET A 5 -5.76 17.20 20.24
C MET A 5 -4.84 17.32 19.01
N GLY A 6 -4.18 18.47 18.84
CA GLY A 6 -3.21 18.68 17.77
C GLY A 6 -1.96 17.78 17.89
N ALA A 7 -1.47 17.55 19.11
CA ALA A 7 -0.37 16.62 19.38
C ALA A 7 -0.79 15.17 19.12
N ALA A 8 -1.97 14.76 19.62
CA ALA A 8 -2.53 13.43 19.40
C ALA A 8 -2.75 13.13 17.91
N ALA A 9 -3.29 14.09 17.15
CA ALA A 9 -3.48 13.94 15.70
C ALA A 9 -2.14 13.77 14.95
N ARG A 10 -1.08 14.45 15.39
CA ARG A 10 0.27 14.28 14.82
C ARG A 10 0.85 12.90 15.14
N ALA A 11 0.70 12.43 16.38
CA ALA A 11 1.14 11.10 16.79
C ALA A 11 0.40 10.00 16.02
N ALA A 12 -0.93 10.10 15.92
CA ALA A 12 -1.75 9.15 15.16
C ALA A 12 -1.35 9.09 13.68
N ARG A 13 -1.02 10.23 13.05
CA ARG A 13 -0.51 10.25 11.67
C ARG A 13 0.83 9.53 11.52
N ARG A 14 1.74 9.68 12.49
CA ARG A 14 3.04 8.99 12.48
C ARG A 14 2.89 7.49 12.68
N VAL A 15 2.04 7.07 13.63
CA VAL A 15 1.73 5.65 13.84
C VAL A 15 1.09 5.06 12.59
N ARG A 16 0.12 5.75 11.98
CA ARG A 16 -0.48 5.31 10.72
C ARG A 16 0.54 5.18 9.60
N TRP A 17 1.43 6.16 9.42
CA TRP A 17 2.51 6.08 8.43
C TRP A 17 3.43 4.88 8.71
N PHE A 18 3.85 4.69 9.96
CA PHE A 18 4.72 3.60 10.38
C PHE A 18 4.07 2.23 10.15
N CYS A 19 2.80 2.05 10.52
CA CYS A 19 2.05 0.83 10.24
C CYS A 19 1.94 0.57 8.74
N ARG A 20 1.68 1.60 7.92
CA ARG A 20 1.60 1.44 6.46
C ARG A 20 2.91 0.98 5.84
N GLU A 21 4.03 1.49 6.36
CA GLU A 21 5.36 1.10 5.91
C GLU A 21 5.72 -0.31 6.39
N LEU A 22 5.44 -0.62 7.66
CA LEU A 22 5.78 -1.88 8.32
C LEU A 22 4.96 -3.08 7.80
N PHE A 23 3.65 -2.92 7.65
CA PHE A 23 2.76 -3.98 7.15
C PHE A 23 2.79 -4.11 5.63
N GLY A 24 3.51 -3.23 4.93
CA GLY A 24 3.51 -3.23 3.47
C GLY A 24 2.18 -2.80 2.85
N ASP A 25 1.27 -2.21 3.63
CA ASP A 25 0.02 -1.61 3.13
C ASP A 25 0.29 -0.45 2.15
N ALA A 26 1.52 0.09 2.13
CA ALA A 26 1.98 1.03 1.12
C ALA A 26 2.22 0.41 -0.27
N LYS A 27 2.03 -0.91 -0.44
CA LYS A 27 2.28 -1.61 -1.71
C LYS A 27 1.46 -1.02 -2.87
N TYR A 28 0.18 -0.72 -2.63
CA TYR A 28 -0.65 -0.07 -3.63
C TYR A 28 -0.14 1.34 -3.97
N ASP A 29 0.17 2.18 -2.97
CA ASP A 29 0.71 3.53 -3.21
C ASP A 29 2.01 3.48 -4.03
N ARG A 30 2.93 2.56 -3.70
CA ARG A 30 4.18 2.37 -4.45
C ARG A 30 3.91 1.88 -5.87
N TYR A 31 2.96 0.96 -6.06
CA TYR A 31 2.54 0.50 -7.38
C TYR A 31 2.01 1.67 -8.22
N VAL A 32 1.14 2.51 -7.66
CA VAL A 32 0.61 3.68 -8.38
C VAL A 32 1.71 4.69 -8.69
N ALA A 33 2.62 4.95 -7.75
CA ALA A 33 3.76 5.84 -7.98
C ALA A 33 4.66 5.32 -9.11
N HIS A 34 4.97 4.01 -9.09
CA HIS A 34 5.72 3.36 -10.13
C HIS A 34 4.98 3.41 -11.48
N LEU A 35 3.68 3.10 -11.50
CA LEU A 35 2.85 3.12 -12.70
C LEU A 35 2.84 4.51 -13.33
N ARG A 36 2.70 5.57 -12.53
CA ARG A 36 2.73 6.96 -13.04
C ARG A 36 4.09 7.35 -13.63
N ILE A 37 5.19 6.78 -13.14
CA ILE A 37 6.54 7.05 -13.65
C ILE A 37 6.82 6.22 -14.90
N ALA A 38 6.49 4.93 -14.87
CA ALA A 38 6.80 3.98 -15.94
C ALA A 38 5.80 4.06 -17.11
N HIS A 39 4.53 4.33 -16.81
CA HIS A 39 3.41 4.31 -17.75
C HIS A 39 2.43 5.46 -17.44
N PRO A 40 2.78 6.72 -17.77
CA PRO A 40 1.96 7.88 -17.43
C PRO A 40 0.54 7.85 -18.04
N ASP A 41 0.38 7.18 -19.18
CA ASP A 41 -0.91 7.07 -19.89
C ASP A 41 -1.75 5.86 -19.46
N ALA A 42 -1.22 4.99 -18.60
CA ALA A 42 -1.94 3.81 -18.14
C ALA A 42 -3.00 4.17 -17.07
N PRO A 43 -4.20 3.60 -17.14
CA PRO A 43 -5.20 3.79 -16.10
C PRO A 43 -4.73 3.16 -14.79
N VAL A 44 -4.85 3.91 -13.69
CA VAL A 44 -4.54 3.41 -12.35
C VAL A 44 -5.68 2.49 -11.89
N PRO A 45 -5.44 1.19 -11.64
CA PRO A 45 -6.47 0.29 -11.14
C PRO A 45 -6.88 0.69 -9.71
N ASP A 46 -8.11 0.39 -9.32
CA ASP A 46 -8.55 0.61 -7.94
C ASP A 46 -7.83 -0.37 -6.98
N ALA A 47 -7.74 0.01 -5.70
CA ALA A 47 -7.03 -0.78 -4.71
C ALA A 47 -7.58 -2.21 -4.55
N ARG A 48 -8.89 -2.41 -4.71
CA ARG A 48 -9.51 -3.74 -4.57
C ARG A 48 -9.12 -4.63 -5.75
N THR A 49 -9.14 -4.11 -6.96
CA THR A 49 -8.71 -4.82 -8.17
C THR A 49 -7.23 -5.17 -8.08
N PHE A 50 -6.38 -4.21 -7.67
CA PHE A 50 -4.96 -4.46 -7.44
C PHE A 50 -4.72 -5.64 -6.48
N TRP A 51 -5.37 -5.65 -5.31
CA TRP A 51 -5.17 -6.74 -4.34
C TRP A 51 -5.70 -8.07 -4.84
N ARG A 52 -6.83 -8.08 -5.55
CA ARG A 52 -7.38 -9.30 -6.15
C ARG A 52 -6.40 -9.92 -7.14
N GLU A 53 -5.88 -9.12 -8.06
CA GLU A 53 -4.89 -9.58 -9.05
C GLU A 53 -3.59 -9.99 -8.38
N HIS A 54 -3.16 -9.24 -7.36
CA HIS A 54 -1.95 -9.55 -6.61
C HIS A 54 -2.00 -10.94 -5.95
N TYR A 55 -3.10 -11.26 -5.27
CA TYR A 55 -3.26 -12.59 -4.66
C TYR A 55 -3.48 -13.68 -5.70
N ALA A 56 -4.20 -13.39 -6.79
CA ALA A 56 -4.36 -14.34 -7.89
C ALA A 56 -3.03 -14.69 -8.55
N GLU A 57 -2.11 -13.73 -8.68
CA GLU A 57 -0.75 -13.97 -9.15
C GLU A 57 0.07 -14.80 -8.16
N GLN A 58 -0.04 -14.53 -6.86
CA GLN A 58 0.63 -15.35 -5.82
C GLN A 58 0.10 -16.79 -5.76
N ASP A 59 -1.17 -17.00 -6.08
CA ASP A 59 -1.78 -18.32 -6.14
C ASP A 59 -1.34 -19.07 -7.41
N ARG A 60 -1.33 -18.38 -8.57
CA ARG A 60 -0.85 -18.94 -9.85
C ARG A 60 0.65 -19.22 -9.85
N ASN A 61 1.44 -18.38 -9.18
CA ASN A 61 2.88 -18.51 -9.08
C ASN A 61 3.29 -18.58 -7.59
N PRO A 62 3.09 -19.74 -6.94
CA PRO A 62 3.30 -19.91 -5.51
C PRO A 62 4.76 -19.76 -5.04
N GLY A 63 5.70 -19.39 -5.92
CA GLY A 63 7.12 -19.28 -5.64
C GLY A 63 7.74 -20.63 -5.28
N ALA A 64 8.95 -20.60 -4.73
CA ALA A 64 9.55 -21.77 -4.11
C ALA A 64 8.80 -22.09 -2.81
N ARG A 65 7.75 -22.90 -2.90
CA ARG A 65 7.18 -23.54 -1.72
C ARG A 65 8.12 -24.66 -1.31
N CYS A 66 8.42 -24.76 -0.01
CA CYS A 66 9.07 -25.95 0.50
C CYS A 66 8.09 -27.13 0.34
N CYS A 67 8.20 -27.81 -0.80
CA CYS A 67 7.97 -29.24 -0.84
C CYS A 67 9.21 -29.94 -0.28
#